data_AF-A0A133VFB1-F1
#
_entry.id   AF-A0A133VFB1-F1
#
_cell.length_a   1.000
_cell.length_b   1.000
_cell.length_c   1.000
_cell.angle_alpha   90.00
_cell.angle_beta   90.00
_cell.angle_gamma   90.00
#
_symmetry.space_group_name_H-M   'P 1'
#
loop_
_entity.id
_entity.type
_entity.pdbx_description
1 polymer ?
#
loop_
_entity_poly.entity_id
_entity_poly.type
_entity_poly.pdbx_seq_one_letter_code
_entity_poly.pdbx_strand_id
1 'polypeptide(L)'
;MKKEGLVAGALSVFVIALIAVGSLSIAISYKRVIGPTLILLGFFSMIPLKIFGRTIKSCAADIIFGSIDTSFLGIAALTGAHFAGVLGAIVGGAAGDAITDGFAGLWEGKVAQYLRAHGIREARTPLSASMGKMAGCFMGVGIVLACVWTIGALLI
;
A
#
# COMPACT_ATOMS: atom_id res chain seq x y z
N MET A 1 -11.17 23.07 8.12
CA MET A 1 -10.63 21.99 7.26
C MET A 1 -11.29 22.10 5.89
N LYS A 2 -10.52 22.22 4.80
CA LYS A 2 -11.10 22.24 3.45
C LYS A 2 -11.77 20.89 3.19
N LYS A 3 -13.01 20.89 2.67
CA LYS A 3 -13.65 19.67 2.17
C LYS A 3 -12.87 19.23 0.93
N GLU A 4 -12.06 18.19 1.07
CA GLU A 4 -11.38 17.57 -0.07
C GLU A 4 -12.44 16.84 -0.88
N GLY A 5 -12.73 17.38 -2.06
CA GLY A 5 -13.57 16.71 -3.04
C GLY A 5 -12.81 15.60 -3.76
N LEU A 6 -13.56 14.81 -4.52
CA LEU A 6 -13.05 13.73 -5.37
C LEU A 6 -11.88 14.19 -6.26
N VAL A 7 -11.92 15.44 -6.75
CA VAL A 7 -10.88 16.02 -7.62
C VAL A 7 -9.50 16.06 -6.94
N ALA A 8 -9.42 16.53 -5.69
CA ALA A 8 -8.14 16.62 -4.97
C ALA A 8 -7.57 15.23 -4.68
N GLY A 9 -8.43 14.27 -4.33
CA GLY A 9 -8.06 12.86 -4.17
C GLY A 9 -7.54 12.26 -5.47
N ALA A 10 -8.30 12.41 -6.57
CA ALA A 10 -7.94 11.88 -7.88
C ALA A 10 -6.61 12.45 -8.41
N LEU A 11 -6.41 13.77 -8.30
CA LEU A 11 -5.14 14.41 -8.70
C LEU A 11 -3.97 13.89 -7.86
N SER A 12 -4.15 13.72 -6.56
CA SER A 12 -3.09 13.20 -5.68
C SER A 12 -2.74 11.75 -6.03
N VAL A 13 -3.75 10.89 -6.23
CA VAL A 13 -3.56 9.52 -6.70
C VAL A 13 -2.82 9.50 -8.03
N PHE A 14 -3.24 10.30 -8.99
CA PHE A 14 -2.63 10.36 -10.31
C PHE A 14 -1.15 10.76 -10.26
N VAL A 15 -0.82 11.81 -9.50
CA VAL A 15 0.57 12.27 -9.33
C VAL A 15 1.43 11.19 -8.66
N ILE A 16 0.96 10.61 -7.55
CA ILE A 16 1.71 9.56 -6.85
C ILE A 16 1.85 8.30 -7.73
N ALA A 17 0.83 7.95 -8.51
CA ALA A 17 0.89 6.82 -9.44
C ALA A 17 1.93 7.04 -10.55
N LEU A 18 2.01 8.24 -11.14
CA LEU A 18 3.06 8.57 -12.11
C LEU A 18 4.46 8.48 -11.50
N ILE A 19 4.64 9.00 -10.30
CA ILE A 19 5.92 8.91 -9.56
C ILE A 19 6.25 7.44 -9.28
N ALA A 20 5.26 6.63 -8.87
CA ALA A 20 5.46 5.21 -8.59
C ALA A 20 5.85 4.42 -9.84
N VAL A 21 5.11 4.56 -10.94
CA VAL A 21 5.43 3.91 -12.22
C VAL A 21 6.81 4.34 -12.71
N GLY A 22 7.11 5.64 -12.68
CA GLY A 22 8.42 6.17 -13.08
C GLY A 22 9.56 5.60 -12.24
N SER A 23 9.45 5.68 -10.91
CA SER A 23 10.50 5.16 -10.01
C SER A 23 10.67 3.65 -10.10
N LEU A 24 9.58 2.88 -10.22
CA LEU A 24 9.65 1.42 -10.37
C LEU A 24 10.22 0.99 -11.72
N SER A 25 9.95 1.73 -12.79
CA SER A 25 10.53 1.45 -14.11
C SER A 25 12.06 1.55 -14.11
N ILE A 26 12.62 2.40 -13.24
CA ILE A 26 14.07 2.52 -13.03
C ILE A 26 14.55 1.44 -12.04
N ALA A 27 13.83 1.25 -10.93
CA ALA A 27 14.21 0.33 -9.86
C ALA A 27 14.16 -1.14 -10.29
N ILE A 28 13.36 -1.51 -11.30
CA ILE A 28 13.26 -2.90 -11.80
C ILE A 28 14.60 -3.44 -12.31
N SER A 29 15.49 -2.57 -12.79
CA SER A 29 16.87 -2.90 -13.17
C SER A 29 17.73 -3.34 -11.98
N TYR A 30 17.32 -3.00 -10.76
CA TYR A 30 18.05 -3.24 -9.52
C TYR A 30 17.17 -3.97 -8.50
N LYS A 31 17.03 -5.29 -8.65
CA LYS A 31 16.11 -6.14 -7.86
C LYS A 31 16.10 -5.86 -6.35
N ARG A 32 17.28 -5.65 -5.74
CA ARG A 32 17.43 -5.40 -4.29
C ARG A 32 16.86 -4.04 -3.83
N VAL A 33 16.73 -3.08 -4.73
CA VAL A 33 16.29 -1.71 -4.42
C VAL A 33 14.77 -1.57 -4.50
N ILE A 34 14.08 -2.50 -5.17
CA ILE A 34 12.62 -2.46 -5.36
C ILE A 34 11.86 -2.35 -4.03
N GLY A 35 12.19 -3.19 -3.04
CA GLY A 35 11.57 -3.16 -1.71
C GLY A 35 11.73 -1.80 -1.01
N PRO A 36 12.96 -1.31 -0.81
CA PRO A 36 13.21 0.05 -0.28
C PRO A 36 12.51 1.16 -1.06
N THR A 37 12.48 1.10 -2.40
CA THR A 37 11.77 2.09 -3.23
C THR A 37 10.27 2.11 -2.92
N LEU A 38 9.64 0.95 -2.80
CA LEU A 38 8.22 0.84 -2.45
C LEU A 38 7.95 1.38 -1.04
N ILE A 39 8.78 1.07 -0.05
CA ILE A 39 8.65 1.64 1.30
C ILE A 39 8.70 3.18 1.25
N LEU A 40 9.65 3.75 0.50
CA LEU A 40 9.76 5.20 0.32
C LEU A 40 8.53 5.80 -0.38
N LEU A 41 7.99 5.14 -1.41
CA LEU A 41 6.74 5.55 -2.07
C LEU A 41 5.55 5.55 -1.09
N GLY A 42 5.53 4.60 -0.16
CA GLY A 42 4.57 4.57 0.94
C GLY A 42 4.61 5.86 1.75
N PHE A 43 5.80 6.32 2.16
CA PHE A 43 5.93 7.61 2.84
C PHE A 43 5.58 8.80 1.95
N PHE A 44 5.96 8.78 0.67
CA PHE A 44 5.63 9.85 -0.28
C PHE A 44 4.12 10.01 -0.47
N SER A 45 3.37 8.92 -0.49
CA SER A 45 1.91 8.98 -0.60
C SER A 45 1.22 9.64 0.61
N MET A 46 1.92 9.81 1.75
CA MET A 46 1.42 10.58 2.89
C MET A 46 1.62 12.10 2.76
N ILE A 47 2.42 12.58 1.80
CA ILE A 47 2.69 14.01 1.61
C ILE A 47 1.41 14.81 1.32
N PRO A 48 0.51 14.37 0.41
CA PRO A 48 -0.75 15.07 0.18
C PRO A 48 -1.57 15.23 1.47
N LEU A 49 -1.62 14.22 2.33
CA LEU A 49 -2.32 14.32 3.62
C LEU A 49 -1.80 15.47 4.48
N LYS A 50 -0.46 15.62 4.54
CA LYS A 50 0.17 16.69 5.29
C LYS A 50 -0.10 18.07 4.68
N ILE A 51 -0.05 18.19 3.34
CA ILE A 51 -0.35 19.44 2.61
C ILE A 51 -1.78 19.92 2.90
N PHE A 52 -2.74 19.00 2.97
CA PHE A 52 -4.14 19.33 3.26
C PHE A 52 -4.47 19.38 4.77
N GLY A 53 -3.46 19.33 5.64
CA GLY A 53 -3.60 19.51 7.09
C GLY A 53 -4.26 18.32 7.81
N ARG A 54 -4.09 17.11 7.28
CA ARG A 54 -4.60 15.86 7.87
C ARG A 54 -3.55 15.18 8.73
N THR A 55 -4.02 14.56 9.82
CA THR A 55 -3.17 13.73 10.66
C THR A 55 -3.10 12.32 10.10
N ILE A 56 -1.90 11.75 10.03
CA ILE A 56 -1.68 10.38 9.57
C ILE A 56 -2.48 9.37 10.41
N LYS A 57 -2.61 9.65 11.73
CA LYS A 57 -3.41 8.84 12.66
C LYS A 57 -4.87 8.68 12.22
N SER A 58 -5.45 9.68 11.55
CA SER A 58 -6.84 9.62 11.07
C SER A 58 -7.04 8.67 9.89
N CYS A 59 -5.94 8.23 9.25
CA CYS A 59 -5.91 7.29 8.12
C CYS A 59 -5.32 5.93 8.54
N ALA A 60 -5.14 5.68 9.85
CA ALA A 60 -4.45 4.48 10.33
C ALA A 60 -5.19 3.19 9.94
N ALA A 61 -6.52 3.21 9.89
CA ALA A 61 -7.32 2.07 9.43
C ALA A 61 -7.00 1.72 7.96
N ASP A 62 -6.93 2.73 7.09
CA ASP A 62 -6.61 2.56 5.66
C ASP A 62 -5.16 2.11 5.43
N ILE A 63 -4.21 2.64 6.22
CA ILE A 63 -2.80 2.24 6.15
C ILE A 63 -2.65 0.77 6.57
N ILE A 64 -3.32 0.36 7.65
CA ILE A 64 -3.29 -1.03 8.13
C ILE A 64 -3.94 -1.95 7.10
N PHE A 65 -5.08 -1.54 6.53
CA PHE A 65 -5.72 -2.26 5.43
C PHE A 65 -4.73 -2.54 4.30
N GLY A 66 -4.16 -1.49 3.70
CA GLY A 66 -3.28 -1.64 2.55
C GLY A 66 -2.00 -2.41 2.88
N SER A 67 -1.47 -2.26 4.10
CA SER A 67 -0.28 -2.97 4.55
C SER A 67 -0.52 -4.49 4.63
N ILE A 68 -1.65 -4.90 5.20
CA ILE A 68 -2.00 -6.32 5.32
C ILE A 68 -2.30 -6.88 3.94
N ASP A 69 -3.19 -6.22 3.20
CA ASP A 69 -3.64 -6.64 1.89
C ASP A 69 -2.46 -6.95 0.95
N THR A 70 -1.65 -5.93 0.67
CA THR A 70 -0.57 -6.08 -0.31
C THR A 70 0.63 -6.89 0.16
N SER A 71 0.85 -7.05 1.47
CA SER A 71 1.90 -7.93 1.96
C SER A 71 1.61 -9.37 1.57
N PHE A 72 0.40 -9.84 1.86
CA PHE A 72 0.00 -11.21 1.54
C PHE A 72 -0.22 -11.39 0.04
N LEU A 73 -0.75 -10.37 -0.65
CA LEU A 73 -0.80 -10.32 -2.12
C LEU A 73 0.58 -10.51 -2.73
N GLY A 74 1.59 -9.81 -2.24
CA GLY A 74 2.97 -9.91 -2.73
C GLY A 74 3.52 -11.33 -2.61
N ILE A 75 3.25 -11.99 -1.48
CA ILE A 75 3.61 -13.41 -1.29
C ILE A 75 2.86 -14.29 -2.31
N ALA A 76 1.54 -14.13 -2.44
CA ALA A 76 0.74 -14.92 -3.37
C ALA A 76 1.18 -14.74 -4.83
N ALA A 77 1.49 -13.50 -5.24
CA ALA A 77 2.01 -13.19 -6.58
C ALA A 77 3.39 -13.81 -6.83
N LEU A 78 4.31 -13.76 -5.84
CA LEU A 78 5.62 -14.39 -5.94
C LEU A 78 5.52 -15.93 -6.01
N THR A 79 4.66 -16.53 -5.18
CA THR A 79 4.39 -17.97 -5.22
C THR A 79 3.78 -18.38 -6.55
N GLY A 80 2.79 -17.63 -7.05
CA GLY A 80 2.22 -17.85 -8.37
C GLY A 80 3.28 -17.75 -9.48
N ALA A 81 4.15 -16.73 -9.41
CA ALA A 81 5.25 -16.55 -10.34
C ALA A 81 6.20 -17.76 -10.38
N HIS A 82 6.46 -18.37 -9.23
CA HIS A 82 7.29 -19.56 -9.13
C HIS A 82 6.68 -20.77 -9.87
N PHE A 83 5.35 -20.95 -9.82
CA PHE A 83 4.69 -22.11 -10.44
C PHE A 83 4.40 -21.94 -11.94
N ALA A 84 4.03 -20.74 -12.38
CA ALA A 84 3.56 -20.53 -13.76
C ALA A 84 4.07 -19.21 -14.40
N GLY A 85 5.19 -18.68 -13.92
CA GLY A 85 5.79 -17.45 -14.45
C GLY A 85 4.84 -16.27 -14.40
N VAL A 86 4.82 -15.44 -15.45
CA VAL A 86 3.99 -14.23 -15.49
C VAL A 86 2.50 -14.53 -15.30
N LEU A 87 1.98 -15.61 -15.91
CA LEU A 87 0.56 -15.98 -15.76
C LEU A 87 0.24 -16.32 -14.30
N GLY A 88 1.10 -17.10 -13.65
CA GLY A 88 0.95 -17.43 -12.24
C GLY A 88 1.04 -16.19 -11.34
N ALA A 89 1.89 -15.22 -11.67
CA ALA A 89 1.98 -13.96 -10.93
C ALA A 89 0.67 -13.14 -11.03
N ILE A 90 0.06 -13.09 -12.21
CA ILE A 90 -1.22 -12.40 -12.44
C ILE A 90 -2.36 -13.11 -11.69
N VAL A 91 -2.46 -14.44 -11.80
CA VAL A 91 -3.50 -15.22 -11.11
C VAL A 91 -3.31 -15.16 -9.58
N GLY A 92 -2.08 -15.37 -9.10
CA GLY A 92 -1.74 -15.26 -7.69
C GLY A 92 -1.96 -13.86 -7.15
N GLY A 93 -1.69 -12.83 -7.96
CA GLY A 93 -2.06 -11.45 -7.68
C GLY A 93 -3.57 -11.28 -7.56
N ALA A 94 -4.33 -11.54 -8.62
CA ALA A 94 -5.78 -11.30 -8.63
C ALA A 94 -6.55 -12.11 -7.57
N ALA A 95 -6.21 -13.40 -7.40
CA ALA A 95 -6.84 -14.24 -6.38
C ALA A 95 -6.36 -13.88 -4.97
N GLY A 96 -5.07 -13.56 -4.83
CA GLY A 96 -4.48 -13.06 -3.59
C GLY A 96 -5.23 -11.82 -3.12
N ASP A 97 -5.36 -10.82 -3.99
CA ASP A 97 -6.01 -9.53 -3.75
C ASP A 97 -7.42 -9.70 -3.17
N ALA A 98 -8.26 -10.50 -3.83
CA ALA A 98 -9.62 -10.75 -3.36
C ALA A 98 -9.68 -11.39 -1.96
N ILE A 99 -8.75 -12.31 -1.65
CA ILE A 99 -8.68 -12.97 -0.35
C ILE A 99 -8.14 -11.99 0.71
N THR A 100 -7.09 -11.26 0.36
CA THR A 100 -6.37 -10.38 1.28
C THR A 100 -7.15 -9.12 1.59
N ASP A 101 -7.94 -8.59 0.65
CA ASP A 101 -8.95 -7.55 0.89
C ASP A 101 -9.98 -7.99 1.94
N GLY A 102 -10.44 -9.24 1.88
CA GLY A 102 -11.37 -9.79 2.87
C GLY A 102 -10.79 -9.79 4.28
N PHE A 103 -9.54 -10.26 4.43
CA PHE A 103 -8.85 -10.24 5.73
C PHE A 103 -8.50 -8.82 6.17
N ALA A 104 -7.94 -7.99 5.29
CA ALA A 104 -7.57 -6.62 5.56
C ALA A 104 -8.79 -5.79 5.98
N GLY A 105 -9.96 -6.05 5.39
CA GLY A 105 -11.23 -5.42 5.77
C GLY A 105 -11.65 -5.70 7.21
N LEU A 106 -11.39 -6.90 7.74
CA LEU A 106 -11.63 -7.22 9.16
C LEU A 106 -10.77 -6.34 10.08
N TRP A 107 -9.50 -6.14 9.71
CA TRP A 107 -8.58 -5.29 10.47
C TRP A 107 -8.91 -3.80 10.31
N GLU A 108 -9.25 -3.34 9.11
CA GLU A 108 -9.75 -1.97 8.87
C GLU A 108 -10.93 -1.67 9.79
N GLY A 109 -11.91 -2.57 9.83
CA GLY A 109 -13.10 -2.45 10.67
C GLY A 109 -12.78 -2.38 12.17
N LYS A 110 -11.86 -3.24 12.65
CA LYS A 110 -11.42 -3.23 14.05
C LYS A 110 -10.69 -1.94 14.43
N VAL A 111 -9.79 -1.47 13.57
CA VAL A 111 -9.04 -0.22 13.81
C VAL A 111 -9.97 0.99 13.74
N ALA A 112 -10.90 0.99 12.80
CA ALA A 112 -11.95 1.99 12.69
C ALA A 112 -12.77 2.12 13.99
N GLN A 113 -13.25 0.99 14.52
CA GLN A 113 -13.96 0.96 15.82
C GLN A 113 -13.08 1.48 16.96
N TYR A 114 -11.81 1.08 17.02
CA TYR A 114 -10.86 1.56 18.02
C TYR A 114 -10.68 3.08 17.96
N LEU A 115 -10.46 3.64 16.76
CA LEU A 115 -10.28 5.08 16.57
C LEU A 115 -11.52 5.86 17.02
N ARG A 116 -12.73 5.39 16.66
CA ARG A 116 -13.99 6.00 17.09
C ARG A 116 -14.15 5.98 18.61
N ALA A 117 -13.83 4.86 19.26
CA ALA A 117 -13.88 4.72 20.71
C ALA A 117 -12.93 5.71 21.42
N HIS A 118 -11.83 6.10 20.77
CA HIS A 118 -10.86 7.07 21.28
C HIS A 118 -11.10 8.50 20.81
N GLY A 119 -12.29 8.81 20.27
CA GLY A 119 -12.67 10.15 19.82
C GLY A 119 -11.94 10.61 18.55
N ILE A 120 -11.20 9.73 17.88
CA ILE A 120 -10.52 10.03 16.62
C ILE A 120 -11.52 9.78 15.50
N ARG A 121 -12.04 10.87 14.91
CA ARG A 121 -12.84 10.77 13.69
C ARG A 121 -11.94 10.28 12.55
N GLU A 122 -12.21 9.08 12.06
CA GLU A 122 -11.65 8.59 10.80
C GLU A 122 -11.84 9.63 9.70
N ALA A 123 -10.75 9.98 9.01
CA ALA A 123 -10.86 10.79 7.82
C ALA A 123 -11.36 9.86 6.70
N ARG A 124 -12.66 9.90 6.40
CA ARG A 124 -13.23 9.25 5.21
C ARG A 124 -13.46 10.27 4.09
N THR A 125 -12.45 11.11 3.79
CA THR A 125 -12.46 11.89 2.55
C THR A 125 -11.87 11.05 1.42
N PRO A 126 -12.21 11.35 0.15
CA PRO A 126 -11.60 10.67 -0.99
C PRO A 126 -10.06 10.72 -0.96
N LEU A 127 -9.47 11.84 -0.49
CA LEU A 127 -8.02 11.98 -0.37
C LEU A 127 -7.45 11.11 0.76
N SER A 128 -8.05 11.14 1.95
CA SER A 128 -7.53 10.40 3.11
C SER A 128 -7.58 8.88 2.91
N ALA A 129 -8.71 8.39 2.39
CA ALA A 129 -8.86 6.96 2.11
C ALA A 129 -7.89 6.50 1.01
N SER A 130 -7.80 7.24 -0.10
CA SER A 130 -6.92 6.84 -1.21
C SER A 130 -5.44 6.88 -0.83
N MET A 131 -4.97 7.96 -0.21
CA MET A 131 -3.57 8.08 0.21
C MET A 131 -3.22 7.12 1.35
N GLY A 132 -4.14 6.91 2.29
CA GLY A 132 -3.95 5.95 3.38
C GLY A 132 -3.77 4.52 2.87
N LYS A 133 -4.68 4.07 1.99
CA LYS A 133 -4.59 2.73 1.38
C LYS A 133 -3.34 2.61 0.52
N MET A 134 -3.08 3.58 -0.37
CA MET A 134 -1.88 3.58 -1.22
C MET A 134 -0.57 3.55 -0.42
N ALA A 135 -0.51 4.28 0.71
CA ALA A 135 0.63 4.25 1.62
C ALA A 135 0.85 2.86 2.21
N GLY A 136 -0.22 2.27 2.75
CA GLY A 136 -0.20 0.92 3.30
C GLY A 136 0.24 -0.09 2.24
N CYS A 137 -0.37 -0.02 1.05
CA CYS A 137 -0.09 -0.90 -0.07
C CYS A 137 1.39 -0.91 -0.45
N PHE A 138 2.00 0.27 -0.60
CA PHE A 138 3.42 0.38 -0.93
C PHE A 138 4.33 -0.09 0.20
N MET A 139 4.01 0.22 1.45
CA MET A 139 4.81 -0.23 2.59
C MET A 139 4.75 -1.75 2.78
N GLY A 140 3.55 -2.34 2.69
CA GLY A 140 3.32 -3.77 2.90
C GLY A 140 4.14 -4.61 1.93
N VAL A 141 3.87 -4.49 0.63
CA VAL A 141 4.64 -5.22 -0.39
C VAL A 141 6.13 -4.83 -0.41
N GLY A 142 6.45 -3.57 -0.09
CA GLY A 142 7.84 -3.11 0.00
C GLY A 142 8.64 -3.83 1.10
N ILE A 143 8.05 -4.04 2.27
CA ILE A 143 8.64 -4.82 3.37
C ILE A 143 8.83 -6.28 2.94
N VAL A 144 7.81 -6.90 2.34
CA VAL A 144 7.90 -8.28 1.86
C VAL A 144 9.05 -8.44 0.87
N LEU A 145 9.14 -7.57 -0.13
CA LEU A 145 10.20 -7.63 -1.12
C LEU A 145 11.58 -7.34 -0.53
N ALA A 146 11.69 -6.39 0.40
CA ALA A 146 12.94 -6.17 1.12
C ALA A 146 13.39 -7.44 1.87
N CYS A 147 12.48 -8.10 2.59
CA CYS A 147 12.77 -9.35 3.30
C CYS A 147 13.15 -10.49 2.35
N VAL A 148 12.38 -10.70 1.28
CA VAL A 148 12.65 -11.76 0.28
C VAL A 148 14.04 -11.59 -0.32
N TRP A 149 14.43 -10.36 -0.67
CA TRP A 149 15.74 -10.12 -1.27
C TRP A 149 16.89 -10.15 -0.26
N THR A 150 16.69 -9.72 0.98
CA THR A 150 17.69 -9.86 2.03
C THR A 150 17.94 -11.33 2.38
N ILE A 151 16.87 -12.11 2.57
CA ILE A 151 16.96 -13.55 2.91
C ILE A 151 17.51 -14.34 1.70
N GLY A 152 17.02 -14.07 0.50
CA GLY A 152 17.53 -14.69 -0.73
C GLY A 152 18.99 -14.36 -0.99
N ALA A 153 19.46 -13.16 -0.63
CA ALA A 153 20.88 -12.79 -0.74
C ALA A 153 21.77 -13.39 0.37
N LEU A 154 21.19 -13.90 1.46
CA LEU A 154 21.91 -14.59 2.55
C LEU A 154 22.01 -16.11 2.32
N LEU A 155 21.14 -16.67 1.47
CA LEU A 155 21.05 -18.10 1.18
C LEU A 155 21.77 -18.53 -0.11
N ILE A 156 22.36 -17.58 -0.84
CA ILE A 156 23.14 -17.78 -2.08
C ILE A 156 24.50 -17.13 -1.88
#